data_AF-A0A0E3NYM7-F1
#
_entry.id   AF-A0A0E3NYM7-F1
#
_cell.length_a   1.000
_cell.length_b   1.000
_cell.length_c   1.000
_cell.angle_alpha   90.00
_cell.angle_beta   90.00
_cell.angle_gamma   90.00
#
_symmetry.space_group_name_H-M   'P 1'
#
loop_
_entity.id
_entity.type
_entity.pdbx_description
1 polymer ?
#
loop_
_entity_poly.entity_id
_entity_poly.type
_entity_poly.pdbx_seq_one_letter_code
_entity_poly.pdbx_strand_id
1 'polypeptide(L)'
;MKEFILESLNSIIDMDNFMDNFSHCSYDNVETNFEISPTDFLTFAEKDLTAKYDHHLVNSLSNSKRAIDAQLDSLLIGFGLSERSKKWRFPQKIDFLNKVGVISPRILTKINKKRNLLEHEYKNPSEEEVEDALDVAILFINYTNKYLFQAISDFGFSYGDGEGRYLNILELDCINSKLIFSCPSLGAEVEIKADEKDYDEYLRFYLDLYNFIK
;
A
#
# COMPACT_ATOMS: atom_id res chain seq x y z
N MET A 1 29.48 -12.29 -14.31
CA MET A 1 28.10 -11.79 -14.42
C MET A 1 27.45 -12.08 -13.08
N LYS A 2 27.15 -11.06 -12.26
CA LYS A 2 26.42 -11.29 -11.02
C LYS A 2 25.01 -11.76 -11.40
N GLU A 3 24.49 -12.76 -10.71
CA GLU A 3 23.09 -13.17 -10.88
C GLU A 3 22.20 -12.01 -10.43
N PHE A 4 21.11 -11.76 -11.16
CA PHE A 4 20.16 -10.70 -10.83
C PHE A 4 19.25 -11.18 -9.70
N ILE A 5 19.79 -11.12 -8.48
CA ILE A 5 19.12 -11.44 -7.23
C ILE A 5 19.04 -10.18 -6.35
N LEU A 6 18.13 -10.17 -5.38
CA LEU A 6 17.94 -9.02 -4.48
C LEU A 6 19.22 -8.61 -3.74
N GLU A 7 20.10 -9.57 -3.41
CA GLU A 7 21.42 -9.30 -2.81
C GLU A 7 22.31 -8.44 -3.73
N SER A 8 22.25 -8.66 -5.05
CA SER A 8 22.98 -7.86 -6.03
C SER A 8 22.45 -6.43 -6.08
N LEU A 9 21.13 -6.23 -6.02
CA LEU A 9 20.51 -4.90 -5.97
C LEU A 9 20.91 -4.13 -4.71
N ASN A 10 20.87 -4.77 -3.54
CA ASN A 10 21.34 -4.19 -2.28
C ASN A 10 22.83 -3.80 -2.31
N SER A 11 23.65 -4.46 -3.13
CA SER A 11 25.07 -4.11 -3.30
C SER A 11 25.32 -2.89 -4.19
N ILE A 12 24.31 -2.50 -5.00
CA ILE A 12 24.37 -1.38 -5.94
C ILE A 12 23.67 -0.15 -5.37
N ILE A 13 22.55 -0.37 -4.70
CA ILE A 13 21.77 0.69 -4.08
C ILE A 13 22.19 0.81 -2.63
N ASP A 14 23.13 1.73 -2.40
CA ASP A 14 23.44 2.19 -1.06
C ASP A 14 22.33 3.13 -0.58
N MET A 15 21.52 2.64 0.38
CA MET A 15 20.40 3.38 0.94
C MET A 15 20.83 4.68 1.63
N ASP A 16 22.04 4.71 2.21
CA ASP A 16 22.55 5.90 2.92
C ASP A 16 22.86 7.04 1.94
N ASN A 17 23.18 6.72 0.69
CA ASN A 17 23.54 7.66 -0.37
C ASN A 17 22.57 7.60 -1.56
N PHE A 18 21.38 7.02 -1.38
CA PHE A 18 20.42 6.83 -2.48
C PHE A 18 20.04 8.16 -3.13
N MET A 19 19.79 9.19 -2.31
CA MET A 19 19.38 10.51 -2.79
C MET A 19 20.44 11.25 -3.60
N ASP A 20 21.72 11.00 -3.33
CA ASP A 20 22.81 11.61 -4.10
C ASP A 20 22.87 11.07 -5.54
N ASN A 21 22.27 9.89 -5.76
CA ASN A 21 22.26 9.18 -7.02
C ASN A 21 20.88 9.19 -7.70
N PHE A 22 19.84 9.72 -7.03
CA PHE A 22 18.50 9.84 -7.57
C PHE A 22 18.49 10.72 -8.83
N SER A 23 17.84 10.25 -9.88
CA SER A 23 17.78 10.95 -11.17
C SER A 23 16.40 11.54 -11.43
N HIS A 24 15.37 10.70 -11.44
CA HIS A 24 14.01 11.09 -11.78
C HIS A 24 13.01 10.09 -11.23
N CYS A 25 11.73 10.48 -11.24
CA CYS A 25 10.60 9.59 -11.02
C CYS A 25 9.42 10.08 -11.85
N SER A 26 8.56 9.14 -12.23
CA SER A 26 7.26 9.42 -12.81
C SER A 26 6.16 9.17 -11.78
N TYR A 27 5.01 9.80 -12.01
CA TYR A 27 3.87 9.71 -11.11
C TYR A 27 2.62 9.34 -11.87
N ASP A 28 1.87 8.39 -11.33
CA ASP A 28 0.56 7.99 -11.82
C ASP A 28 -0.45 7.92 -10.67
N ASN A 29 -1.73 8.02 -11.00
CA ASN A 29 -2.78 7.71 -10.05
C ASN A 29 -3.17 6.24 -10.22
N VAL A 30 -3.30 5.51 -9.12
CA VAL A 30 -3.82 4.16 -9.11
C VAL A 30 -5.35 4.25 -9.23
N GLU A 31 -5.88 3.74 -10.33
CA GLU A 31 -7.31 3.67 -10.55
C GLU A 31 -7.91 2.38 -9.97
N THR A 32 -8.99 2.52 -9.21
CA THR A 32 -9.81 1.39 -8.77
C THR A 32 -11.18 1.45 -9.43
N ASN A 33 -11.75 0.31 -9.76
CA ASN A 33 -13.10 0.20 -10.36
C ASN A 33 -14.24 0.19 -9.31
N PHE A 34 -13.99 0.68 -8.09
CA PHE A 34 -14.99 0.70 -7.04
C PHE A 34 -16.09 1.71 -7.36
N GLU A 35 -17.34 1.29 -7.20
CA GLU A 35 -18.49 2.20 -7.31
C GLU A 35 -18.53 3.20 -6.15
N ILE A 36 -18.09 2.78 -4.95
CA ILE A 36 -17.98 3.59 -3.75
C ILE A 36 -16.54 3.57 -3.29
N SER A 37 -15.90 4.74 -3.23
CA SER A 37 -14.49 4.87 -2.85
C SER A 37 -14.29 4.80 -1.32
N PRO A 38 -13.04 4.60 -0.84
CA PRO A 38 -12.73 4.72 0.58
C PRO A 38 -13.19 6.06 1.20
N THR A 39 -13.01 7.16 0.47
CA THR A 39 -13.41 8.51 0.90
C THR A 39 -14.93 8.70 0.95
N ASP A 40 -15.67 8.04 0.06
CA ASP A 40 -17.14 8.05 0.13
C ASP A 40 -17.64 7.36 1.40
N PHE A 41 -17.04 6.21 1.77
CA PHE A 41 -17.35 5.54 3.02
C PHE A 41 -17.01 6.41 4.25
N LEU A 42 -15.89 7.15 4.24
CA LEU A 42 -15.61 8.13 5.30
C LEU A 42 -16.70 9.21 5.38
N THR A 43 -17.11 9.75 4.24
CA THR A 43 -18.17 10.77 4.16
C THR A 43 -19.49 10.24 4.72
N PHE A 44 -19.83 8.98 4.45
CA PHE A 44 -21.01 8.34 5.03
C PHE A 44 -20.85 8.16 6.54
N ALA A 45 -19.69 7.72 7.00
CA ALA A 45 -19.41 7.52 8.42
C ALA A 45 -19.50 8.82 9.24
N GLU A 46 -18.98 9.93 8.71
CA GLU A 46 -19.09 11.27 9.33
C GLU A 46 -20.54 11.75 9.42
N LYS A 47 -21.31 11.58 8.34
CA LYS A 47 -22.74 11.92 8.32
C LYS A 47 -23.53 11.09 9.33
N ASP A 48 -23.23 9.80 9.42
CA ASP A 48 -23.90 8.90 10.36
C ASP A 48 -23.50 9.20 11.81
N LEU A 49 -22.25 9.56 12.08
CA LEU A 49 -21.82 9.93 13.44
C LEU A 49 -22.64 11.11 13.97
N THR A 50 -22.88 12.12 13.14
CA THR A 50 -23.60 13.35 13.52
C THR A 50 -25.13 13.26 13.38
N ALA A 51 -25.65 12.12 12.92
CA ALA A 51 -27.08 11.94 12.73
C ALA A 51 -27.82 11.66 14.05
N LYS A 52 -29.16 11.77 14.02
CA LYS A 52 -30.03 11.69 15.21
C LYS A 52 -31.05 10.55 15.15
N TYR A 53 -30.74 9.48 14.41
CA TYR A 53 -31.61 8.32 14.26
C TYR A 53 -31.02 7.09 14.97
N ASP A 54 -31.85 6.16 15.42
CA ASP A 54 -31.48 5.13 16.42
C ASP A 54 -30.23 4.28 16.13
N HIS A 55 -29.91 4.05 14.85
CA HIS A 55 -28.83 3.14 14.41
C HIS A 55 -27.64 3.87 13.76
N HIS A 56 -27.51 5.17 14.01
CA HIS A 56 -26.49 6.01 13.38
C HIS A 56 -25.05 5.61 13.76
N LEU A 57 -24.80 5.26 15.03
CA LEU A 57 -23.49 4.76 15.48
C LEU A 57 -23.11 3.41 14.83
N VAL A 58 -24.09 2.51 14.64
CA VAL A 58 -23.88 1.22 13.96
C VAL A 58 -23.49 1.45 12.50
N ASN A 59 -24.18 2.36 11.81
CA ASN A 59 -23.87 2.69 10.43
C ASN A 59 -22.51 3.37 10.31
N SER A 60 -22.21 4.33 11.18
CA SER A 60 -20.93 5.03 11.19
C SER A 60 -19.76 4.06 11.40
N LEU A 61 -19.82 3.17 12.41
CA LEU A 61 -18.78 2.14 12.62
C LEU A 61 -18.62 1.23 11.41
N SER A 62 -19.74 0.81 10.81
CA SER A 62 -19.73 -0.06 9.63
C SER A 62 -19.08 0.63 8.43
N ASN A 63 -19.38 1.91 8.21
CA ASN A 63 -18.82 2.71 7.12
C ASN A 63 -17.33 3.03 7.36
N SER A 64 -16.91 3.35 8.58
CA SER A 64 -15.48 3.47 8.93
C SER A 64 -14.71 2.18 8.63
N LYS A 65 -15.28 1.01 8.96
CA LYS A 65 -14.66 -0.28 8.64
C LYS A 65 -14.58 -0.54 7.13
N ARG A 66 -15.62 -0.21 6.37
CA ARG A 66 -15.65 -0.34 4.90
C ARG A 66 -14.65 0.61 4.24
N ALA A 67 -14.48 1.82 4.75
CA ALA A 67 -13.45 2.74 4.29
C ALA A 67 -12.06 2.11 4.40
N ILE A 68 -11.75 1.51 5.56
CA ILE A 68 -10.48 0.81 5.78
C ILE A 68 -10.35 -0.41 4.84
N ASP A 69 -11.40 -1.23 4.70
CA ASP A 69 -11.36 -2.40 3.79
C ASP A 69 -11.10 -1.99 2.34
N ALA A 70 -11.85 -1.00 1.85
CA ALA A 70 -11.70 -0.47 0.51
C ALA A 70 -10.29 0.10 0.30
N GLN A 71 -9.75 0.85 1.27
CA GLN A 71 -8.39 1.39 1.18
C GLN A 71 -7.33 0.29 1.13
N LEU A 72 -7.48 -0.77 1.93
CA LEU A 72 -6.59 -1.94 1.88
C LEU A 72 -6.62 -2.58 0.49
N ASP A 73 -7.79 -2.70 -0.11
CA ASP A 73 -7.93 -3.25 -1.46
C ASP A 73 -7.35 -2.33 -2.52
N SER A 74 -7.55 -1.01 -2.42
CA SER A 74 -6.89 -0.03 -3.29
C SER A 74 -5.37 -0.15 -3.23
N LEU A 75 -4.78 -0.29 -2.04
CA LEU A 75 -3.33 -0.47 -1.88
C LEU A 75 -2.83 -1.76 -2.52
N LEU A 76 -3.54 -2.86 -2.32
CA LEU A 76 -3.17 -4.14 -2.92
C LEU A 76 -3.29 -4.09 -4.45
N ILE A 77 -4.27 -3.39 -5.00
CA ILE A 77 -4.37 -3.12 -6.44
C ILE A 77 -3.18 -2.28 -6.91
N GLY A 78 -2.86 -1.18 -6.20
CA GLY A 78 -1.72 -0.31 -6.52
C GLY A 78 -0.38 -1.03 -6.46
N PHE A 79 -0.25 -2.07 -5.64
CA PHE A 79 0.92 -2.93 -5.58
C PHE A 79 0.85 -4.14 -6.52
N GLY A 80 0.00 -4.13 -7.54
CA GLY A 80 -0.08 -5.20 -8.54
C GLY A 80 -0.59 -6.55 -8.00
N LEU A 81 -1.29 -6.56 -6.85
CA LEU A 81 -1.77 -7.77 -6.17
C LEU A 81 -3.28 -7.97 -6.30
N SER A 82 -3.91 -7.33 -7.29
CA SER A 82 -5.36 -7.35 -7.48
C SER A 82 -5.92 -8.77 -7.54
N GLU A 83 -5.27 -9.69 -8.28
CA GLU A 83 -5.68 -11.10 -8.39
C GLU A 83 -5.27 -11.94 -7.18
N ARG A 84 -4.03 -11.78 -6.72
CA ARG A 84 -3.46 -12.57 -5.61
C ARG A 84 -4.18 -12.31 -4.28
N SER A 85 -4.67 -11.09 -4.08
CA SER A 85 -5.30 -10.67 -2.82
C SER A 85 -6.81 -10.91 -2.74
N LYS A 86 -7.49 -11.30 -3.83
CA LYS A 86 -8.97 -11.47 -3.87
C LYS A 86 -9.55 -12.35 -2.76
N LYS A 87 -8.80 -13.38 -2.35
CA LYS A 87 -9.22 -14.36 -1.33
C LYS A 87 -8.76 -14.00 0.07
N TRP A 88 -7.97 -12.92 0.22
CA TRP A 88 -7.38 -12.57 1.50
C TRP A 88 -8.44 -11.95 2.42
N ARG A 89 -8.47 -12.44 3.64
CA ARG A 89 -9.24 -11.83 4.73
C ARG A 89 -8.49 -10.63 5.27
N PHE A 90 -9.20 -9.77 6.00
CA PHE A 90 -8.64 -8.58 6.62
C PHE A 90 -7.28 -8.80 7.33
N PRO A 91 -7.09 -9.82 8.19
CA PRO A 91 -5.78 -10.04 8.83
C PRO A 91 -4.66 -10.31 7.83
N GLN A 92 -4.93 -11.08 6.76
CA GLN A 92 -3.93 -11.40 5.74
C GLN A 92 -3.50 -10.17 4.95
N LYS A 93 -4.43 -9.26 4.64
CA LYS A 93 -4.13 -7.97 3.99
C LYS A 93 -3.22 -7.11 4.87
N ILE A 94 -3.52 -7.01 6.17
CA ILE A 94 -2.73 -6.25 7.14
C ILE A 94 -1.33 -6.85 7.32
N ASP A 95 -1.24 -8.17 7.49
CA ASP A 95 0.03 -8.88 7.65
C ASP A 95 0.93 -8.68 6.44
N PHE A 96 0.34 -8.72 5.23
CA PHE A 96 1.07 -8.45 4.00
C PHE A 96 1.60 -7.02 3.94
N LEU A 97 0.76 -6.01 4.18
CA LEU A 97 1.19 -4.60 4.15
C LEU A 97 2.32 -4.33 5.15
N ASN A 98 2.22 -4.89 6.35
CA ASN A 98 3.30 -4.82 7.34
C ASN A 98 4.57 -5.52 6.86
N LYS A 99 4.46 -6.68 6.20
CA LYS A 99 5.60 -7.42 5.66
C LYS A 99 6.37 -6.60 4.61
N VAL A 100 5.66 -5.85 3.76
CA VAL A 100 6.25 -5.05 2.68
C VAL A 100 6.59 -3.61 3.08
N GLY A 101 6.52 -3.28 4.37
CA GLY A 101 6.95 -1.98 4.89
C GLY A 101 5.89 -0.87 4.88
N VAL A 102 4.67 -1.15 4.43
CA VAL A 102 3.52 -0.24 4.55
C VAL A 102 2.97 -0.37 5.96
N ILE A 103 3.48 0.46 6.87
CA ILE A 103 3.15 0.39 8.30
C ILE A 103 1.64 0.53 8.48
N SER A 104 1.00 -0.56 8.88
CA SER A 104 -0.41 -0.59 9.19
C SER A 104 -0.61 -0.51 10.71
N PRO A 105 -1.30 0.54 11.23
CA PRO A 105 -1.46 0.70 12.66
C PRO A 105 -2.15 -0.52 13.29
N ARG A 106 -1.59 -1.08 14.38
CA ARG A 106 -2.22 -2.17 15.18
C ARG A 106 -3.67 -1.83 15.57
N ILE A 107 -4.00 -0.53 15.64
CA ILE A 107 -5.34 -0.03 15.92
C ILE A 107 -6.38 -0.45 14.87
N LEU A 108 -6.01 -0.70 13.60
CA LEU A 108 -6.94 -1.23 12.58
C LEU A 108 -7.50 -2.60 12.97
N THR A 109 -6.72 -3.42 13.67
CA THR A 109 -7.18 -4.71 14.18
C THR A 109 -8.22 -4.53 15.29
N LYS A 110 -8.14 -3.45 16.09
CA LYS A 110 -9.14 -3.16 17.12
C LYS A 110 -10.49 -2.80 16.50
N ILE A 111 -10.51 -2.02 15.42
CA ILE A 111 -11.75 -1.67 14.69
C ILE A 111 -12.42 -2.94 14.14
N ASN A 112 -11.63 -3.84 13.56
CA ASN A 112 -12.15 -5.12 13.07
C ASN A 112 -12.78 -5.97 14.21
N LYS A 113 -12.18 -5.97 15.40
CA LYS A 113 -12.77 -6.63 16.58
C LYS A 113 -14.07 -5.96 17.01
N LYS A 114 -14.15 -4.63 17.04
CA LYS A 114 -15.38 -3.91 17.39
C LYS A 114 -16.52 -4.21 16.43
N ARG A 115 -16.25 -4.20 15.13
CA ARG A 115 -17.21 -4.61 14.10
C ARG A 115 -17.66 -6.07 14.26
N ASN A 116 -16.75 -7.00 14.58
CA ASN A 116 -17.12 -8.39 14.87
C ASN A 116 -18.03 -8.51 16.10
N LEU A 117 -17.82 -7.73 17.17
CA LEU A 117 -18.70 -7.73 18.34
C LEU A 117 -20.11 -7.26 17.98
N LEU A 118 -20.22 -6.21 17.16
CA LEU A 118 -21.50 -5.73 16.65
C LEU A 118 -22.22 -6.81 15.83
N GLU A 119 -21.52 -7.48 14.91
CA GLU A 119 -22.15 -8.41 13.96
C GLU A 119 -22.42 -9.82 14.53
N HIS A 120 -21.63 -10.27 15.51
CA HIS A 120 -21.72 -11.64 16.03
C HIS A 120 -22.17 -11.73 17.49
N GLU A 121 -21.96 -10.68 18.27
CA GLU A 121 -22.47 -10.59 19.65
C GLU A 121 -23.62 -9.58 19.79
N TYR A 122 -24.01 -8.90 18.70
CA TYR A 122 -25.13 -7.95 18.66
C TYR A 122 -25.00 -6.82 19.70
N LYS A 123 -23.76 -6.39 19.97
CA LYS A 123 -23.45 -5.30 20.91
C LYS A 123 -23.32 -3.97 20.16
N ASN A 124 -24.16 -3.00 20.52
CA ASN A 124 -24.03 -1.63 19.98
C ASN A 124 -22.71 -1.00 20.43
N PRO A 125 -22.02 -0.26 19.55
CA PRO A 125 -20.85 0.51 19.94
C PRO A 125 -21.23 1.76 20.74
N SER A 126 -20.32 2.25 21.58
CA SER A 126 -20.44 3.60 22.15
C SER A 126 -20.04 4.68 21.15
N GLU A 127 -20.46 5.92 21.38
CA GLU A 127 -20.08 7.08 20.56
C GLU A 127 -18.54 7.23 20.47
N GLU A 128 -17.85 7.17 21.61
CA GLU A 128 -16.37 7.19 21.68
C GLU A 128 -15.72 6.08 20.83
N GLU A 129 -16.26 4.85 20.85
CA GLU A 129 -15.74 3.74 20.04
C GLU A 129 -15.91 3.98 18.54
N VAL A 130 -16.97 4.69 18.14
CA VAL A 130 -17.23 5.05 16.74
C VAL A 130 -16.35 6.21 16.31
N GLU A 131 -16.19 7.24 17.15
CA GLU A 131 -15.26 8.36 16.93
C GLU A 131 -13.83 7.85 16.72
N ASP A 132 -13.33 7.02 17.64
CA ASP A 132 -12.01 6.38 17.53
C ASP A 132 -11.86 5.61 16.21
N ALA A 133 -12.89 4.86 15.81
CA ALA A 133 -12.84 4.09 14.58
C ALA A 133 -12.80 4.97 13.33
N LEU A 134 -13.55 6.07 13.33
CA LEU A 134 -13.60 7.04 12.24
C LEU A 134 -12.26 7.79 12.12
N ASP A 135 -11.73 8.32 13.22
CA ASP A 135 -10.46 9.05 13.23
C ASP A 135 -9.31 8.18 12.72
N VAL A 136 -9.27 6.93 13.16
CA VAL A 136 -8.27 5.98 12.69
C VAL A 136 -8.44 5.66 11.19
N ALA A 137 -9.67 5.55 10.70
CA ALA A 137 -9.93 5.33 9.27
C ALA A 137 -9.45 6.53 8.44
N ILE A 138 -9.73 7.76 8.89
CA ILE A 138 -9.27 9.01 8.28
C ILE A 138 -7.74 9.06 8.25
N LEU A 139 -7.09 8.83 9.39
CA LEU A 139 -5.62 8.85 9.49
C LEU A 139 -4.98 7.80 8.59
N PHE A 140 -5.53 6.59 8.56
CA PHE A 140 -5.02 5.50 7.73
C PHE A 140 -5.13 5.81 6.24
N ILE A 141 -6.29 6.30 5.78
CA ILE A 141 -6.50 6.67 4.38
C ILE A 141 -5.56 7.80 3.99
N ASN A 142 -5.50 8.89 4.78
CA ASN A 142 -4.62 10.02 4.48
C ASN A 142 -3.14 9.64 4.46
N TYR A 143 -2.69 8.80 5.41
CA TYR A 143 -1.30 8.33 5.46
C TYR A 143 -0.93 7.48 4.22
N THR A 144 -1.87 6.66 3.74
CA THR A 144 -1.60 5.71 2.65
C THR A 144 -1.95 6.23 1.26
N ASN A 145 -2.64 7.36 1.16
CA ASN A 145 -2.96 8.01 -0.12
C ASN A 145 -1.74 8.30 -0.98
N LYS A 146 -0.56 8.49 -0.39
CA LYS A 146 0.68 8.67 -1.16
C LYS A 146 1.02 7.49 -2.06
N TYR A 147 0.50 6.28 -1.81
CA TYR A 147 0.71 5.11 -2.66
C TYR A 147 -0.34 4.96 -3.78
N LEU A 148 -1.36 5.83 -3.80
CA LEU A 148 -2.48 5.77 -4.75
C LEU A 148 -2.62 7.04 -5.59
N PHE A 149 -2.30 8.20 -5.02
CA PHE A 149 -2.42 9.50 -5.67
C PHE A 149 -1.04 10.10 -5.88
N GLN A 150 -0.72 10.41 -7.14
CA GLN A 150 0.65 10.72 -7.56
C GLN A 150 1.63 9.68 -7.00
N ALA A 151 1.24 8.42 -7.17
CA ALA A 151 2.02 7.27 -6.80
C ALA A 151 3.22 7.19 -7.74
N ILE A 152 4.41 6.93 -7.21
CA ILE A 152 5.59 6.71 -8.06
C ILE A 152 5.38 5.41 -8.84
N SER A 153 5.30 5.52 -10.17
CA SER A 153 5.18 4.37 -11.09
C SER A 153 6.55 3.85 -11.50
N ASP A 154 7.49 4.75 -11.74
CA ASP A 154 8.89 4.42 -11.94
C ASP A 154 9.82 5.45 -11.29
N PHE A 155 11.03 5.02 -10.94
CA PHE A 155 12.11 5.91 -10.59
C PHE A 155 13.47 5.40 -11.04
N GLY A 156 14.34 6.35 -11.37
CA GLY A 156 15.67 6.09 -11.86
C GLY A 156 16.76 6.62 -10.93
N PHE A 157 17.88 5.89 -10.85
CA PHE A 157 19.08 6.31 -10.14
C PHE A 157 20.35 5.98 -10.94
N SER A 158 21.38 6.80 -10.77
CA SER A 158 22.67 6.65 -11.45
C SER A 158 23.63 5.82 -10.59
N TYR A 159 24.24 4.79 -11.14
CA TYR A 159 25.28 4.00 -10.47
C TYR A 159 26.59 4.02 -11.27
N GLY A 160 27.72 4.20 -10.60
CA GLY A 160 29.04 4.12 -11.23
C GLY A 160 29.82 2.89 -10.76
N ASP A 161 30.32 2.07 -11.69
CA ASP A 161 31.10 0.86 -11.40
C ASP A 161 32.59 0.96 -11.80
N GLY A 162 33.03 2.16 -12.19
CA GLY A 162 34.40 2.42 -12.64
C GLY A 162 34.60 2.28 -14.16
N GLU A 163 33.71 1.60 -14.88
CA GLU A 163 33.70 1.57 -16.36
C GLU A 163 32.79 2.66 -16.95
N GLY A 164 31.77 3.08 -16.20
CA GLY A 164 30.88 4.18 -16.57
C GLY A 164 29.88 4.52 -15.48
N ARG A 165 28.99 5.49 -15.75
CA ARG A 165 27.76 5.70 -14.97
C ARG A 165 26.58 5.16 -15.77
N TYR A 166 25.77 4.32 -15.13
CA TYR A 166 24.59 3.69 -15.70
C TYR A 166 23.34 4.24 -15.02
N LEU A 167 22.31 4.51 -15.81
CA LEU A 167 20.97 4.78 -15.30
C LEU A 167 20.27 3.44 -15.07
N ASN A 168 19.86 3.20 -13.83
CA ASN A 168 19.02 2.07 -13.46
C ASN A 168 17.59 2.58 -13.27
N ILE A 169 16.61 1.78 -13.67
CA ILE A 169 15.18 2.13 -13.60
C ILE A 169 14.45 1.01 -12.89
N LEU A 170 13.62 1.39 -11.92
CA LEU A 170 12.72 0.51 -11.18
C LEU A 170 11.29 0.95 -11.46
N GLU A 171 10.45 0.01 -11.87
CA GLU A 171 9.07 0.27 -12.25
C GLU A 171 8.12 -0.71 -11.55
N LEU A 172 6.99 -0.19 -11.07
CA LEU A 172 5.84 -0.95 -10.59
C LEU A 172 4.70 -0.84 -11.60
N ASP A 173 4.57 -1.86 -12.44
CA ASP A 173 3.46 -2.01 -13.37
C ASP A 173 2.31 -2.73 -12.67
N CYS A 174 1.49 -1.95 -11.97
CA CYS A 174 0.36 -2.46 -11.20
C CYS A 174 -0.74 -3.08 -12.08
N ILE A 175 -0.85 -2.63 -13.34
CA ILE A 175 -1.84 -3.13 -14.31
C ILE A 175 -1.48 -4.56 -14.73
N ASN A 176 -0.23 -4.79 -15.10
CA ASN A 176 0.24 -6.12 -15.50
C ASN A 176 0.78 -6.96 -14.32
N SER A 177 0.63 -6.46 -13.09
CA SER A 177 0.98 -7.18 -11.86
C SER A 177 2.45 -7.62 -11.82
N LYS A 178 3.37 -6.73 -12.18
CA LYS A 178 4.81 -7.02 -12.22
C LYS A 178 5.66 -5.85 -11.73
N LEU A 179 6.84 -6.18 -11.22
CA LEU A 179 7.93 -5.24 -10.99
C LEU A 179 8.99 -5.44 -12.06
N ILE A 180 9.54 -4.34 -12.56
CA ILE A 180 10.60 -4.35 -13.57
C ILE A 180 11.80 -3.63 -13.00
N PHE A 181 12.96 -4.28 -13.09
CA PHE A 181 14.24 -3.71 -12.67
C PHE A 181 15.20 -3.75 -13.85
N SER A 182 15.50 -2.58 -14.41
CA SER A 182 16.56 -2.42 -15.40
C SER A 182 17.82 -1.93 -14.71
N CYS A 183 18.83 -2.80 -14.60
CA CYS A 183 20.12 -2.46 -14.02
C CYS A 183 21.26 -2.95 -14.91
N PRO A 184 21.68 -2.17 -15.93
CA PRO A 184 22.61 -2.61 -16.97
C PRO A 184 23.92 -3.24 -16.45
N SER A 185 24.41 -2.84 -15.28
CA SER A 185 25.60 -3.39 -14.62
C SER A 185 25.41 -4.82 -14.07
N LEU A 186 24.16 -5.28 -13.89
CA LEU A 186 23.80 -6.65 -13.46
C LEU A 186 23.22 -7.51 -14.59
N GLY A 187 22.85 -6.92 -15.72
CA GLY A 187 22.08 -7.55 -16.80
C GLY A 187 21.08 -6.56 -17.38
N ALA A 188 20.46 -6.86 -18.53
CA ALA A 188 19.60 -5.88 -19.19
C ALA A 188 18.35 -5.51 -18.35
N GLU A 189 17.62 -6.52 -17.86
CA GLU A 189 16.32 -6.33 -17.22
C GLU A 189 15.91 -7.61 -16.48
N VAL A 190 15.22 -7.46 -15.35
CA VAL A 190 14.48 -8.53 -14.68
C VAL A 190 13.06 -8.09 -14.42
N GLU A 191 12.13 -8.99 -14.73
CA GLU A 191 10.72 -8.86 -14.43
C GLU A 191 10.33 -9.88 -13.36
N ILE A 192 9.52 -9.46 -12.38
CA ILE A 192 9.01 -10.32 -11.32
C ILE A 192 7.51 -10.11 -11.21
N LYS A 193 6.74 -11.18 -11.43
CA LYS A 193 5.28 -11.14 -11.38
C LYS A 193 4.76 -11.36 -9.98
N ALA A 194 3.57 -10.83 -9.70
CA ALA A 194 2.93 -10.85 -8.39
C ALA A 194 2.67 -12.26 -7.82
N ASP A 195 2.60 -13.30 -8.67
CA ASP A 195 2.42 -14.70 -8.29
C ASP A 195 3.74 -15.45 -8.02
N GLU A 196 4.89 -14.82 -8.33
CA GLU A 196 6.20 -15.38 -8.03
C GLU A 196 6.53 -15.28 -6.54
N LYS A 197 7.32 -16.24 -6.05
CA LYS A 197 7.62 -16.41 -4.62
C LYS A 197 8.34 -15.19 -4.02
N ASP A 198 9.20 -14.57 -4.81
CA ASP A 198 10.11 -13.53 -4.34
C ASP A 198 9.52 -12.11 -4.52
N TYR A 199 8.35 -11.98 -5.14
CA TYR A 199 7.68 -10.70 -5.40
C TYR A 199 7.58 -9.82 -4.14
N ASP A 200 7.23 -10.41 -3.00
CA ASP A 200 7.04 -9.67 -1.75
C ASP A 200 8.34 -8.98 -1.29
N GLU A 201 9.50 -9.61 -1.51
CA GLU A 201 10.80 -9.08 -1.10
C GLU A 201 11.25 -7.95 -2.02
N TYR A 202 11.02 -8.10 -3.33
CA TYR A 202 11.29 -7.04 -4.31
C TYR A 202 10.32 -5.87 -4.19
N LEU A 203 9.05 -6.12 -3.90
CA LEU A 203 8.07 -5.06 -3.62
C LEU A 203 8.46 -4.31 -2.36
N ARG A 204 8.87 -4.99 -1.29
CA ARG A 204 9.37 -4.34 -0.08
C ARG A 204 10.54 -3.42 -0.41
N PHE A 205 11.53 -3.92 -1.15
CA PHE A 205 12.69 -3.14 -1.56
C PHE A 205 12.30 -1.90 -2.39
N TYR A 206 11.39 -2.06 -3.35
CA TYR A 206 10.82 -0.96 -4.12
C TYR A 206 10.15 0.08 -3.22
N LEU A 207 9.33 -0.36 -2.26
CA LEU A 207 8.61 0.51 -1.33
C LEU A 207 9.50 1.17 -0.28
N ASP A 208 10.61 0.53 0.12
CA ASP A 208 11.61 1.16 0.98
C ASP A 208 12.21 2.38 0.24
N LEU A 209 12.63 2.22 -1.02
CA LEU A 209 13.13 3.32 -1.87
C LEU A 209 12.07 4.39 -2.15
N TYR A 210 10.84 3.96 -2.44
CA TYR A 210 9.69 4.84 -2.60
C TYR A 210 9.55 5.81 -1.42
N ASN A 211 9.67 5.29 -0.19
CA ASN A 211 9.52 6.07 1.03
C ASN A 211 10.70 6.99 1.32
N PHE A 212 11.87 6.78 0.71
CA PHE A 212 12.92 7.78 0.74
C PHE A 212 12.55 8.98 -0.13
N ILE A 213 11.95 8.76 -1.31
CA ILE A 213 11.58 9.81 -2.28
C ILE A 213 10.41 10.69 -1.77
N LYS A 214 9.47 10.10 -1.01
CA LYS A 214 8.23 10.73 -0.52
C LYS A 214 8.21 10.96 0.98
#